data_AF-A0A6M0BKP9-F1
#
_entry.id   AF-A0A6M0BKP9-F1
#
_cell.length_a   1.000
_cell.length_b   1.000
_cell.length_c   1.000
_cell.angle_alpha   90.00
_cell.angle_beta   90.00
_cell.angle_gamma   90.00
#
_symmetry.space_group_name_H-M   'P 1'
#
loop_
_entity.id
_entity.type
_entity.pdbx_description
1 polymer ?
#
loop_
_entity_poly.entity_id
_entity_poly.type
_entity_poly.pdbx_seq_one_letter_code
_entity_poly.pdbx_strand_id
1 'polypeptide(L)'
;MRSNIKKIFEAVEESINNINKEWCSFQEHIREQLPPEYHTELEGLNLEFQIAVSELVKELSEPVLTLATTGTTSSGKSTLVNFLCGAEIVPVAVQ
;
A
#
# COMPACT_ATOMS: atom_id res chain seq x y z
N MET A 1 -6.90 16.79 -6.70
CA MET A 1 -6.99 15.82 -5.58
C MET A 1 -6.72 14.38 -6.02
N ARG A 2 -7.49 13.81 -6.96
CA ARG A 2 -7.27 12.43 -7.48
C ARG A 2 -5.84 12.17 -8.01
N SER A 3 -5.24 13.13 -8.70
CA SER A 3 -3.86 12.99 -9.23
C SER A 3 -2.77 12.96 -8.15
N ASN A 4 -2.96 13.63 -7.02
CA ASN A 4 -1.95 13.61 -5.95
C ASN A 4 -1.96 12.32 -5.15
N ILE A 5 -3.14 11.72 -4.94
CA ILE A 5 -3.26 10.45 -4.20
C ILE A 5 -2.63 9.31 -5.00
N LYS A 6 -2.88 9.25 -6.32
CA LYS A 6 -2.23 8.26 -7.19
C LYS A 6 -0.70 8.36 -7.14
N LYS A 7 -0.16 9.58 -7.23
CA LYS A 7 1.29 9.82 -7.12
C LYS A 7 1.90 9.34 -5.81
N ILE A 8 1.16 9.39 -4.70
CA ILE A 8 1.64 8.87 -3.42
C ILE A 8 1.81 7.35 -3.50
N PHE A 9 0.80 6.63 -3.99
CA PHE A 9 0.89 5.17 -4.14
C PHE A 9 1.96 4.75 -5.15
N GLU A 10 2.06 5.45 -6.29
CA GLU A 10 3.12 5.24 -7.29
C GLU A 10 4.52 5.42 -6.69
N ALA A 11 4.75 6.46 -5.87
CA ALA A 11 6.03 6.69 -5.23
C ALA A 11 6.39 5.61 -4.19
N VAL A 12 5.39 5.09 -3.46
CA VAL A 12 5.60 3.98 -2.52
C VAL A 12 5.94 2.69 -3.28
N GLU A 13 5.25 2.41 -4.39
CA GLU A 13 5.55 1.26 -5.26
C GLU A 13 6.98 1.33 -5.83
N GLU A 14 7.41 2.51 -6.29
CA GLU A 14 8.79 2.73 -6.75
C GLU A 14 9.81 2.45 -5.63
N SER A 15 9.54 2.93 -4.43
CA SER A 15 10.42 2.70 -3.27
C SER A 15 10.57 1.21 -2.94
N ILE A 16 9.49 0.44 -3.00
CA ILE A 16 9.52 -1.00 -2.71
C ILE A 16 10.29 -1.76 -3.78
N ASN A 17 10.09 -1.40 -5.05
CA ASN A 17 10.83 -2.00 -6.15
C ASN A 17 12.34 -1.77 -6.01
N ASN A 18 12.74 -0.58 -5.54
CA ASN A 18 14.15 -0.29 -5.24
C ASN A 18 14.68 -1.15 -4.09
N ILE A 19 13.96 -1.25 -2.98
CA ILE A 19 14.36 -2.08 -1.82
C ILE A 19 14.47 -3.56 -2.23
N ASN A 20 13.52 -4.07 -3.02
CA ASN A 20 13.57 -5.45 -3.51
C ASN A 20 14.80 -5.70 -4.37
N LYS A 21 15.14 -4.76 -5.26
CA LYS A 21 16.34 -4.84 -6.09
C LYS A 21 17.63 -4.83 -5.27
N GLU A 22 17.72 -3.95 -4.28
CA GLU A 22 18.86 -3.87 -3.36
C GLU A 22 19.01 -5.17 -2.55
N TRP A 23 17.90 -5.70 -2.05
CA TRP A 23 17.88 -6.97 -1.32
C TRP A 23 18.39 -8.14 -2.18
N CYS A 24 17.89 -8.30 -3.40
CA CYS A 24 18.34 -9.36 -4.31
C CYS A 24 19.86 -9.29 -4.55
N SER A 25 20.38 -8.10 -4.83
CA SER A 25 21.82 -7.90 -5.03
C SER A 25 22.63 -8.20 -3.76
N PHE A 26 22.12 -7.80 -2.60
CA PHE A 26 22.78 -8.03 -1.32
C PHE A 26 22.80 -9.50 -0.94
N GLN A 27 21.68 -10.21 -1.14
CA GLN A 27 21.56 -11.64 -0.85
C GLN A 27 22.55 -12.46 -1.67
N GLU A 28 22.67 -12.18 -2.98
CA GLU A 28 23.65 -12.84 -3.85
C GLU A 28 25.08 -12.63 -3.33
N HIS A 29 25.42 -11.38 -2.99
CA HIS A 29 26.76 -11.04 -2.49
C HIS A 29 27.09 -11.72 -1.15
N ILE A 30 26.13 -11.76 -0.22
CA ILE A 30 26.31 -12.42 1.07
C ILE A 30 26.39 -13.94 0.94
N ARG A 31 25.62 -14.53 0.03
CA ARG A 31 25.64 -15.99 -0.20
C ARG A 31 27.03 -16.48 -0.60
N GLU A 32 27.77 -15.69 -1.39
CA GLU A 32 29.15 -16.00 -1.79
C GLU A 32 30.15 -15.98 -0.63
N GLN A 33 29.87 -15.19 0.41
CA GLN A 33 30.74 -15.03 1.58
C GLN A 33 30.36 -15.94 2.75
N LEU A 34 29.15 -16.49 2.74
CA LEU A 34 28.64 -17.33 3.81
C LEU A 34 28.97 -18.81 3.61
N PRO A 35 29.32 -19.51 4.71
CA PRO A 35 29.38 -20.97 4.73
C PRO A 35 28.04 -21.62 4.28
N PRO A 36 28.08 -22.79 3.61
CA PRO A 36 26.88 -23.45 3.08
C PRO A 36 25.77 -23.73 4.10
N GLU A 37 26.14 -23.93 5.37
CA GLU A 37 25.22 -24.17 6.49
C GLU A 37 24.23 -23.02 6.74
N TYR A 38 24.56 -21.78 6.34
CA TYR A 38 23.68 -20.61 6.44
C TYR A 38 22.84 -20.37 5.19
N HIS A 39 23.06 -21.10 4.09
CA HIS A 39 22.35 -20.85 2.83
C HIS A 39 20.86 -21.12 2.96
N THR A 40 20.47 -22.16 3.71
CA THR A 40 19.06 -22.47 3.98
C THR A 40 18.36 -21.35 4.73
N GLU A 41 19.01 -20.78 5.75
CA GLU A 41 18.45 -19.68 6.54
C GLU A 41 18.33 -18.41 5.71
N LEU A 42 19.33 -18.10 4.88
CA LEU A 42 19.31 -16.97 3.94
C LEU A 42 18.20 -17.13 2.88
N GLU A 43 17.99 -18.33 2.36
CA GLU A 43 16.90 -18.63 1.43
C GLU A 43 15.52 -18.48 2.12
N GLY A 44 15.40 -18.90 3.38
CA GLY A 44 14.19 -18.70 4.18
C GLY A 44 13.86 -17.22 4.38
N LEU A 45 14.85 -16.42 4.78
CA LEU A 45 14.70 -14.98 4.95
C LEU A 45 14.31 -14.28 3.63
N ASN A 46 14.94 -14.70 2.52
CA ASN A 46 14.57 -14.19 1.21
C ASN A 46 13.12 -14.56 0.84
N LEU A 47 12.68 -15.78 1.12
CA LEU A 47 11.31 -16.20 0.85
C LEU A 47 10.29 -15.34 1.62
N GLU A 48 10.50 -15.14 2.92
CA GLU A 48 9.64 -14.29 3.75
C GLU A 48 9.61 -12.85 3.24
N PHE A 49 10.77 -12.31 2.88
CA PHE A 49 10.87 -10.97 2.30
C PHE A 49 10.10 -10.86 0.97
N GLN A 50 10.25 -11.82 0.05
CA GLN A 50 9.53 -11.80 -1.23
C GLN A 50 8.01 -11.92 -1.05
N ILE A 51 7.55 -12.70 -0.06
CA ILE A 51 6.12 -12.77 0.29
C ILE A 51 5.63 -11.39 0.75
N ALA A 52 6.33 -10.75 1.69
CA ALA A 52 5.95 -9.45 2.21
C ALA A 52 5.93 -8.36 1.12
N VAL A 53 6.93 -8.35 0.22
CA VAL A 53 6.96 -7.43 -0.93
C VAL A 53 5.77 -7.68 -1.86
N SER A 54 5.46 -8.94 -2.17
CA SER A 54 4.34 -9.32 -3.04
C SER A 54 2.99 -8.89 -2.46
N GLU A 55 2.77 -9.10 -1.16
CA GLU A 55 1.56 -8.65 -0.46
C GLU A 55 1.42 -7.14 -0.50
N LEU A 56 2.51 -6.40 -0.23
CA LEU A 56 2.49 -4.96 -0.24
C LEU A 56 2.24 -4.39 -1.65
N VAL A 57 2.88 -4.92 -2.69
CA VAL A 57 2.64 -4.51 -4.08
C VAL A 57 1.18 -4.78 -4.49
N LYS A 58 0.63 -5.93 -4.07
CA LYS A 58 -0.78 -6.25 -4.31
C LYS A 58 -1.71 -5.22 -3.65
N GLU A 59 -1.48 -4.87 -2.40
CA GLU A 59 -2.29 -3.86 -1.69
C GLU A 59 -2.17 -2.46 -2.33
N LEU A 60 -0.99 -2.09 -2.82
CA LEU A 60 -0.77 -0.82 -3.52
C LEU A 60 -1.43 -0.76 -4.90
N SER A 61 -1.62 -1.91 -5.56
CA SER A 61 -2.30 -1.99 -6.86
C SER A 61 -3.81 -1.74 -6.76
N GLU A 62 -4.41 -1.99 -5.60
CA GLU A 62 -5.83 -1.73 -5.29
C GLU A 62 -5.97 -0.87 -4.02
N PRO A 63 -5.47 0.38 -4.03
CA PRO A 63 -5.36 1.17 -2.82
C PRO A 63 -6.74 1.63 -2.34
N VAL A 64 -7.10 1.25 -1.11
CA VAL A 64 -8.36 1.65 -0.47
C VAL A 64 -8.12 2.85 0.45
N LEU A 65 -8.74 3.99 0.15
CA LEU A 65 -8.80 5.12 1.07
C LEU A 65 -10.16 5.17 1.76
N THR A 66 -10.18 4.80 3.05
CA THR A 66 -11.40 4.85 3.87
C THR A 66 -11.51 6.20 4.55
N LEU A 67 -12.57 6.95 4.22
CA LEU A 67 -12.93 8.20 4.91
C LEU A 67 -14.13 7.96 5.83
N ALA A 68 -13.93 8.10 7.14
CA ALA A 68 -15.01 8.05 8.12
C ALA A 68 -15.42 9.48 8.51
N THR A 69 -16.65 9.88 8.17
CA THR A 69 -17.22 11.17 8.59
C THR A 69 -18.14 10.98 9.80
N THR A 70 -17.87 11.65 10.91
CA THR A 70 -18.70 11.62 12.13
C THR A 70 -19.40 12.96 12.35
N GLY A 71 -20.48 12.98 13.13
CA GLY A 71 -21.25 14.20 13.40
C GLY A 71 -22.71 13.90 13.77
N THR A 72 -23.37 14.85 14.42
CA THR A 72 -24.79 14.74 14.82
C THR A 72 -25.71 14.59 13.61
N THR A 73 -26.91 14.05 13.80
CA THR A 73 -27.93 13.95 12.74
C THR A 73 -28.18 15.32 12.12
N SER A 74 -28.32 15.38 10.79
CA SER A 74 -28.53 16.62 10.00
C SER A 74 -27.35 17.60 9.92
N SER A 75 -26.15 17.23 10.39
CA SER A 75 -24.94 18.06 10.28
C SER A 75 -24.32 18.15 8.87
N GLY A 76 -25.03 17.68 7.83
CA GLY A 76 -24.56 17.74 6.43
C GLY A 76 -23.55 16.66 6.02
N LYS A 77 -23.41 15.54 6.77
CA LYS A 77 -22.47 14.45 6.43
C LYS A 77 -22.70 13.87 5.02
N SER A 78 -23.96 13.54 4.68
CA SER A 78 -24.29 13.02 3.33
C SER A 78 -23.99 14.04 2.24
N THR A 79 -24.19 15.34 2.51
CA THR A 79 -23.85 16.43 1.60
C THR A 79 -22.35 16.50 1.36
N LEU A 80 -21.53 16.37 2.40
CA LEU A 80 -20.07 16.34 2.29
C LEU A 80 -19.58 15.12 1.48
N VAL A 81 -20.14 13.93 1.73
CA VAL A 81 -19.79 12.71 0.97
C VAL A 81 -20.15 12.87 -0.50
N ASN A 82 -21.37 13.34 -0.82
CA ASN A 82 -21.78 13.59 -2.21
C ASN A 82 -20.90 14.62 -2.91
N PHE A 83 -20.50 15.68 -2.20
CA PHE A 83 -19.56 16.67 -2.71
C PHE A 83 -18.20 16.06 -3.05
N LEU A 84 -17.63 15.23 -2.16
CA LEU A 84 -16.36 14.54 -2.40
C LEU A 84 -16.44 13.55 -3.57
N CYS A 85 -17.60 12.90 -3.74
CA CYS A 85 -17.86 11.98 -4.85
C CYS A 85 -18.12 12.72 -6.17
N GLY A 86 -18.49 14.00 -6.14
CA GLY A 86 -18.93 14.76 -7.31
C GLY A 86 -20.26 14.29 -7.89
N ALA A 87 -21.05 13.54 -7.11
CA ALA A 87 -22.32 12.96 -7.50
C ALA A 87 -23.20 12.72 -6.25
N GLU A 88 -24.52 12.73 -6.42
CA GLU A 88 -25.44 12.31 -5.36
C GLU A 88 -25.47 10.79 -5.24
N ILE A 89 -24.62 10.24 -4.36
CA ILE A 89 -24.47 8.80 -4.15
C ILE A 89 -25.15 8.35 -2.86
N VAL A 90 -25.08 9.16 -1.81
CA VAL A 90 -25.67 8.88 -0.50
C VAL A 90 -26.93 9.72 -0.32
N PRO A 91 -28.06 9.13 0.15
CA PRO A 91 -29.26 9.90 0.42
C PRO A 91 -28.98 10.99 1.46
N VAL A 92 -29.39 12.21 1.14
CA VAL A 92 -29.36 13.34 2.06
C VAL A 92 -30.71 13.35 2.80
N ALA A 93 -30.68 13.09 4.11
CA ALA A 93 -31.86 13.24 4.93
C ALA A 93 -32.15 14.74 5.10
N VAL A 94 -33.21 15.21 4.45
CA VAL A 94 -33.83 16.51 4.72
C VAL A 94 -34.95 16.29 5.73
N GLN A 95 -34.80 16.87 6.92
CA GLN A 95 -35.88 17.14 7.86
C GLN A 95 -35.80 18.59 8.27
#